data_AF-E4X9U0-F1
#
_entry.id   AF-E4X9U0-F1
#
_cell.length_a   1.000
_cell.length_b   1.000
_cell.length_c   1.000
_cell.angle_alpha   90.00
_cell.angle_beta   90.00
_cell.angle_gamma   90.00
#
_symmetry.space_group_name_H-M   'P 1'
#
loop_
_entity.id
_entity.type
_entity.pdbx_description
1 polymer ?
#
loop_
_entity_poly.entity_id
_entity_poly.type
_entity_poly.pdbx_seq_one_letter_code
_entity_poly.pdbx_strand_id
1 'polypeptide(L)'
;MKNGTLIPYLYSLWSVEVNVPPLHTTSNVLERFSNGADLMAPGIIPTPDGLCDRIERNKGVCVRIAGQRHSVAIGVAEQSSEQLMKGLSGKAVRIVSCVGDQLWASGSKKIPPTESDPQFRTLTPEEIENLEINDWGSII
;
A
#
# COMPACT_ATOMS: atom_id res chain seq x y z
N MET A 1 -27.85 -2.38 6.03
CA MET A 1 -26.79 -1.49 6.57
C MET A 1 -25.54 -1.73 5.74
N LYS A 2 -24.90 -0.70 5.18
CA LYS A 2 -23.57 -0.87 4.55
C LYS A 2 -22.55 -1.05 5.67
N ASN A 3 -21.92 -2.20 5.76
CA ASN A 3 -20.81 -2.42 6.68
C ASN A 3 -19.67 -1.49 6.27
N GLY A 4 -19.39 -0.45 7.05
CA GLY A 4 -18.28 0.47 6.80
C GLY A 4 -16.95 -0.17 7.18
N THR A 5 -15.91 0.04 6.38
CA THR A 5 -14.53 -0.34 6.73
C THR A 5 -13.92 0.76 7.59
N LEU A 6 -13.46 0.42 8.80
CA LEU A 6 -12.68 1.34 9.63
C LEU A 6 -11.27 1.46 9.06
N ILE A 7 -10.80 2.69 8.88
CA ILE A 7 -9.45 2.99 8.40
C ILE A 7 -8.82 3.93 9.43
N PRO A 8 -7.62 3.62 9.96
CA PRO A 8 -6.96 4.49 10.91
C PRO A 8 -6.67 5.84 10.28
N TYR A 9 -6.71 6.91 11.08
CA TYR A 9 -6.29 8.22 10.62
C TYR A 9 -4.78 8.21 10.30
N LEU A 10 -4.35 8.95 9.27
CA LEU A 10 -2.96 8.91 8.78
C LEU A 10 -1.92 9.25 9.88
N TYR A 11 -2.15 10.28 10.70
CA TYR A 11 -1.28 10.62 11.85
C TYR A 11 -1.18 9.50 12.90
N SER A 12 -2.21 8.66 13.03
CA SER A 12 -2.18 7.54 13.98
C SER A 12 -1.12 6.53 13.57
N LEU A 13 -0.93 6.28 12.27
CA LEU A 13 0.09 5.35 11.77
C LEU A 13 1.53 5.77 12.10
N TRP A 14 1.76 7.03 12.45
CA TRP A 14 3.10 7.53 12.81
C TRP A 14 3.33 7.58 14.32
N SER A 15 2.27 7.40 15.11
CA SER A 15 2.30 7.56 16.57
C SER A 15 2.09 6.24 17.30
N VAL A 16 1.41 5.29 16.66
CA VAL A 16 1.11 3.96 17.21
C VAL A 16 1.45 2.90 16.19
N GLU A 17 1.93 1.76 16.67
CA GLU A 17 2.17 0.59 15.85
C GLU A 17 0.82 -0.03 15.47
N VAL A 18 0.37 0.20 14.24
CA VAL A 18 -0.85 -0.41 13.69
C VAL A 18 -0.44 -1.44 12.66
N ASN A 19 -0.93 -2.67 12.83
CA ASN A 19 -0.70 -3.75 11.88
C ASN A 19 -1.61 -3.59 10.66
N VAL A 20 -1.28 -2.65 9.79
CA VAL A 20 -1.91 -2.46 8.47
C VAL A 20 -0.89 -2.85 7.41
N PRO A 21 -1.23 -3.75 6.48
CA PRO A 21 -0.28 -4.20 5.47
C PRO A 21 0.13 -3.03 4.56
N PRO A 22 1.44 -2.85 4.32
CA PRO A 22 1.94 -1.77 3.47
C PRO A 22 2.03 -2.20 2.00
N LEU A 23 1.62 -1.32 1.10
CA LEU A 23 1.97 -1.35 -0.31
C LEU A 23 3.04 -0.30 -0.60
N HIS A 24 4.05 -0.66 -1.39
CA HIS A 24 5.17 0.22 -1.70
C HIS A 24 5.01 0.86 -3.08
N THR A 25 5.39 2.12 -3.20
CA THR A 25 5.35 2.88 -4.46
C THR A 25 6.51 3.87 -4.56
N THR A 26 6.66 4.56 -5.69
CA THR A 26 7.70 5.59 -5.86
C THR A 26 7.22 6.95 -5.32
N SER A 27 8.14 7.86 -5.02
CA SER A 27 7.80 9.19 -4.47
C SER A 27 7.00 10.08 -5.42
N ASN A 28 6.98 9.79 -6.72
CA ASN A 28 6.32 10.64 -7.72
C ASN A 28 4.78 10.63 -7.64
N VAL A 29 4.19 9.72 -6.86
CA VAL A 29 2.73 9.59 -6.76
C VAL A 29 2.12 10.51 -5.72
N LEU A 30 2.91 11.14 -4.84
CA LEU A 30 2.41 11.94 -3.72
C LEU A 30 1.55 13.11 -4.18
N GLU A 31 2.03 13.88 -5.16
CA GLU A 31 1.26 14.99 -5.73
C GLU A 31 -0.03 14.48 -6.39
N ARG A 32 0.03 13.32 -7.05
CA ARG A 32 -1.13 12.71 -7.68
C ARG A 32 -2.19 12.31 -6.65
N PHE A 33 -1.77 11.71 -5.53
CA PHE A 33 -2.67 11.38 -4.42
C PHE A 33 -3.34 12.62 -3.84
N SER A 34 -2.59 13.70 -3.63
CA SER A 34 -3.15 14.95 -3.09
C SER A 34 -4.21 15.58 -4.01
N ASN A 35 -4.17 15.27 -5.31
CA ASN A 35 -5.15 15.64 -6.31
C ASN A 35 -6.30 14.63 -6.47
N GLY A 36 -6.42 13.65 -5.55
CA GLY A 36 -7.49 12.66 -5.53
C GLY A 36 -7.26 11.44 -6.43
N ALA A 37 -6.03 11.20 -6.91
CA ALA A 37 -5.71 10.00 -7.65
C ALA A 37 -5.63 8.76 -6.73
N ASP A 38 -5.97 7.61 -7.30
CA ASP A 38 -5.83 6.31 -6.67
C ASP A 38 -4.47 5.66 -7.01
N LEU A 39 -4.05 4.67 -6.21
CA LEU A 39 -2.87 3.87 -6.54
C LEU A 39 -3.26 2.79 -7.55
N MET A 40 -2.67 2.91 -8.74
CA MET A 40 -2.80 1.92 -9.80
C MET A 40 -1.78 0.79 -9.58
N ALA A 41 -2.15 -0.44 -9.92
CA ALA A 41 -1.29 -1.61 -9.73
C ALA A 41 0.09 -1.51 -10.42
N PRO A 42 0.25 -0.92 -11.63
CA PRO A 42 1.58 -0.67 -12.21
C PRO A 42 2.49 0.25 -11.39
N GLY A 43 1.92 1.04 -10.46
CA GLY A 43 2.68 1.91 -9.57
C GLY A 43 3.14 1.21 -8.29
N ILE A 44 2.78 -0.06 -8.08
CA ILE A 44 3.22 -0.87 -6.95
C ILE A 44 4.63 -1.38 -7.23
N ILE A 45 5.48 -1.29 -6.22
CA ILE A 45 6.79 -1.91 -6.20
C ILE A 45 6.65 -3.26 -5.49
N PRO A 46 6.88 -4.38 -6.20
CA PRO A 46 6.86 -5.71 -5.62
C PRO A 46 7.89 -5.84 -4.50
N THR A 47 7.41 -6.22 -3.32
CA THR A 47 8.22 -6.44 -2.12
C THR A 47 7.74 -7.74 -1.49
N PRO A 48 8.62 -8.50 -0.82
CA PRO A 48 8.22 -9.74 -0.16
C PRO A 48 7.04 -9.49 0.78
N ASP A 49 7.10 -8.44 1.59
CA ASP A 49 6.10 -8.11 2.60
C ASP A 49 4.82 -7.47 2.06
N GLY A 50 4.89 -6.74 0.94
CA GLY A 50 3.77 -6.00 0.34
C GLY A 50 2.92 -6.81 -0.65
N LEU A 51 3.42 -7.91 -1.20
CA LEU A 51 2.64 -8.86 -2.02
C LEU A 51 2.30 -10.17 -1.29
N CYS A 52 2.83 -10.41 -0.09
CA CYS A 52 2.37 -11.51 0.77
C CYS A 52 0.86 -11.42 1.05
N ASP A 53 0.23 -12.55 1.40
CA ASP A 53 -1.21 -12.85 1.58
C ASP A 53 -2.01 -11.99 2.60
N ARG A 54 -1.53 -10.78 2.90
CA ARG A 54 -2.10 -9.87 3.89
C ARG A 54 -3.02 -8.82 3.28
N ILE A 55 -3.04 -8.65 1.95
CA ILE A 55 -3.94 -7.70 1.29
C ILE A 55 -5.26 -8.40 0.94
N GLU A 56 -6.28 -8.06 1.71
CA GLU A 56 -7.65 -8.47 1.44
C GLU A 56 -8.43 -7.33 0.74
N ARG A 57 -9.14 -7.68 -0.34
CA ARG A 57 -10.01 -6.74 -1.05
C ARG A 57 -11.07 -6.15 -0.10
N ASN A 58 -11.36 -4.86 -0.23
CA ASN A 58 -12.26 -4.07 0.61
C ASN A 58 -11.79 -3.85 2.07
N LYS A 59 -10.54 -4.20 2.40
CA LYS A 59 -9.94 -3.89 3.71
C LYS A 59 -9.03 -2.66 3.63
N GLY A 60 -8.79 -2.05 4.80
CA GLY A 60 -7.89 -0.92 4.93
C GLY A 60 -6.44 -1.32 4.70
N VAL A 61 -5.73 -0.51 3.93
CA VAL A 61 -4.29 -0.68 3.63
C VAL A 61 -3.58 0.65 3.78
N CYS A 62 -2.26 0.59 3.92
CA CYS A 62 -1.43 1.79 3.92
C CYS A 62 -0.43 1.76 2.77
N VAL A 63 0.00 2.94 2.34
CA VAL A 63 0.95 3.10 1.23
C VAL A 63 2.21 3.77 1.76
N ARG A 64 3.36 3.19 1.42
CA ARG A 64 4.70 3.69 1.77
C ARG A 64 5.48 4.02 0.52
N ILE A 65 6.37 5.00 0.62
CA ILE A 65 7.41 5.17 -0.39
C ILE A 65 8.44 4.06 -0.20
N ALA A 66 8.91 3.48 -1.30
CA ALA A 66 9.97 2.47 -1.27
C ALA A 66 11.15 2.89 -0.39
N GLY A 67 11.58 1.97 0.48
CA GLY A 67 12.67 2.19 1.43
C GLY A 67 12.31 3.03 2.65
N GLN A 68 11.08 3.54 2.78
CA GLN A 68 10.65 4.34 3.94
C GLN A 68 9.79 3.53 4.90
N ARG A 69 10.03 3.75 6.20
CA ARG A 69 9.32 3.07 7.29
C ARG A 69 7.88 3.56 7.48
N HIS A 70 7.62 4.82 7.16
CA HIS A 70 6.36 5.49 7.49
C HIS A 70 5.43 5.63 6.28
N SER A 71 4.13 5.41 6.51
CA SER A 71 3.12 5.48 5.47
C SER A 71 2.78 6.93 5.10
N VAL A 72 2.63 7.18 3.81
CA VAL A 72 2.29 8.48 3.22
C VAL A 72 0.84 8.59 2.81
N ALA A 73 0.14 7.46 2.71
CA ALA A 73 -1.29 7.42 2.43
C ALA A 73 -1.95 6.20 3.07
N ILE A 74 -3.27 6.26 3.17
CA ILE A 74 -4.17 5.19 3.60
C ILE A 74 -5.30 5.05 2.58
N GLY A 75 -5.80 3.84 2.43
CA GLY A 75 -6.85 3.57 1.48
C GLY A 75 -7.54 2.24 1.72
N VAL A 76 -8.35 1.85 0.75
CA VAL A 76 -9.03 0.56 0.71
C VAL A 76 -8.48 -0.23 -0.47
N ALA A 77 -8.10 -1.48 -0.23
CA ALA A 77 -7.67 -2.37 -1.29
C ALA A 77 -8.82 -2.68 -2.26
N GLU A 78 -8.59 -2.42 -3.54
CA GLU A 78 -9.51 -2.76 -4.63
C GLU A 78 -9.16 -4.12 -5.27
N GLN A 79 -7.95 -4.61 -5.02
CA GLN A 79 -7.44 -5.93 -5.40
C GLN A 79 -6.81 -6.64 -4.19
N SER A 80 -6.97 -7.96 -4.06
CA SER A 80 -6.24 -8.77 -3.07
C SER A 80 -4.80 -9.04 -3.49
N SER A 81 -3.97 -9.56 -2.58
CA SER A 81 -2.60 -10.03 -2.90
C SER A 81 -2.61 -10.99 -4.10
N GLU A 82 -3.49 -11.99 -4.09
CA GLU A 82 -3.66 -12.95 -5.19
C GLU A 82 -3.94 -12.26 -6.54
N GLN A 83 -4.80 -11.24 -6.54
CA GLN A 83 -5.14 -10.51 -7.76
C GLN A 83 -3.98 -9.65 -8.26
N LEU A 84 -3.21 -9.06 -7.36
CA LEU A 84 -2.02 -8.27 -7.69
C LEU A 84 -0.88 -9.16 -8.19
N MET A 85 -0.74 -10.38 -7.64
CA MET A 85 0.23 -11.37 -8.09
C MET A 85 -0.10 -11.90 -9.49
N LYS A 86 -1.38 -12.06 -9.84
CA LYS A 86 -1.80 -12.45 -11.21
C LYS A 86 -1.56 -11.37 -12.27
N GLY A 87 -1.26 -10.15 -11.86
CA GLY A 87 -0.93 -9.07 -12.78
C GLY A 87 -1.11 -7.68 -12.18
N LEU A 88 -0.11 -6.83 -12.42
CA LEU A 88 -0.09 -5.44 -11.98
C LEU A 88 -0.88 -4.53 -12.94
N SER A 89 -2.17 -4.76 -13.08
CA SER A 89 -3.06 -3.92 -13.90
C SER A 89 -4.27 -3.42 -13.13
N GLY A 90 -4.81 -2.27 -13.55
CA GLY A 90 -5.99 -1.67 -12.94
C GLY A 90 -5.70 -0.90 -11.65
N LYS A 91 -6.76 -0.64 -10.88
CA LYS A 91 -6.71 0.11 -9.63
C LYS A 91 -6.47 -0.86 -8.46
N ALA A 92 -5.39 -0.65 -7.72
CA ALA A 92 -5.02 -1.50 -6.60
C ALA A 92 -5.54 -0.98 -5.26
N VAL A 93 -5.45 0.34 -5.03
CA VAL A 93 -5.91 0.97 -3.79
C VAL A 93 -6.68 2.23 -4.12
N ARG A 94 -7.89 2.32 -3.59
CA ARG A 94 -8.63 3.58 -3.54
C ARG A 94 -8.12 4.42 -2.36
N ILE A 95 -7.54 5.56 -2.65
CA ILE A 95 -6.91 6.42 -1.65
C ILE A 95 -8.01 7.17 -0.87
N VAL A 96 -7.89 7.16 0.45
CA VAL A 96 -8.84 7.80 1.37
C VAL A 96 -8.24 9.05 2.00
N SER A 97 -6.96 8.98 2.38
CA SER A 97 -6.21 10.15 2.81
C SER A 97 -4.73 9.99 2.54
N CYS A 98 -4.05 11.09 2.28
CA CYS A 98 -2.61 11.15 2.06
C CYS A 98 -1.99 12.42 2.64
N VAL A 99 -0.66 12.41 2.79
CA VAL A 99 0.09 13.64 3.03
C VAL A 99 -0.21 14.64 1.90
N GLY A 100 -0.53 15.89 2.28
CA GLY A 100 -0.82 16.96 1.34
C GLY A 100 -2.30 17.10 0.93
N ASP A 101 -3.18 16.19 1.35
CA ASP A 101 -4.62 16.36 1.09
C ASP A 101 -5.27 17.41 2.04
N GLN A 102 -6.55 17.67 1.83
CA GLN A 102 -7.31 18.63 2.65
C GLN A 102 -7.45 18.19 4.12
N LEU A 103 -7.58 16.88 4.39
CA LEU A 103 -7.74 16.36 5.74
C LEU A 103 -6.44 16.50 6.54
N TRP A 104 -5.30 16.20 5.92
CA TRP A 104 -3.97 16.46 6.42
C TRP A 104 -3.75 17.96 6.66
N ALA A 105 -4.12 18.80 5.68
CA ALA A 105 -3.99 20.25 5.76
C ALA A 105 -4.80 20.88 6.90
N SER A 106 -5.96 20.29 7.23
CA SER A 106 -6.80 20.72 8.34
C SER A 106 -6.23 20.38 9.73
N GLY A 107 -5.29 19.43 9.80
CA GLY A 107 -4.63 19.02 11.04
C GLY A 107 -3.32 19.75 11.31
N SER A 108 -2.39 19.05 11.98
CA SER A 108 -1.09 19.61 12.37
C SER A 108 -0.10 19.78 11.21
N LYS A 109 -0.45 19.31 10.01
CA LYS A 109 0.41 19.30 8.82
C LYS A 109 1.77 18.65 9.06
N LYS A 110 1.81 17.66 9.97
CA LYS A 110 3.04 16.92 10.26
C LYS A 110 3.38 16.09 9.03
N ILE A 111 4.65 16.02 8.68
CA ILE A 111 5.14 15.04 7.70
C ILE A 111 5.61 13.79 8.46
N PRO A 112 5.55 12.60 7.84
CA PRO A 112 6.09 11.40 8.45
C PRO A 112 7.59 11.54 8.72
N PRO A 113 8.14 10.92 9.78
CA PRO A 113 9.58 10.88 9.99
C PRO A 113 10.29 10.20 8.82
N THR A 114 11.39 10.81 8.37
CA THR A 114 12.23 10.25 7.31
C THR A 114 13.14 9.17 7.91
N GLU A 115 12.59 7.99 8.11
CA GLU A 115 13.32 6.81 8.57
C GLU A 115 13.32 5.75 7.48
N SER A 116 14.49 5.18 7.21
CA SER A 116 14.61 4.06 6.28
C SER A 116 14.07 2.78 6.90
N ASP A 117 13.47 1.94 6.07
CA ASP A 117 13.12 0.57 6.46
C ASP A 117 14.31 -0.35 6.16
N PRO A 118 15.04 -0.86 7.17
CA PRO A 118 16.20 -1.71 6.96
C PRO A 118 15.85 -3.09 6.38
N GLN A 119 14.57 -3.48 6.40
CA GLN A 119 14.10 -4.74 5.84
C GLN A 119 13.56 -4.58 4.41
N PHE A 120 13.45 -3.35 3.91
CA PHE A 120 12.95 -3.09 2.58
C PHE A 120 13.89 -3.68 1.52
N ARG A 121 13.32 -4.55 0.69
CA ARG A 121 13.93 -5.01 -0.55
C ARG A 121 12.85 -5.19 -1.61
N THR A 122 13.21 -4.97 -2.87
CA THR A 122 12.34 -5.32 -3.99
C THR A 122 12.50 -6.79 -4.34
N LEU A 123 11.46 -7.37 -4.93
CA LEU A 123 11.58 -8.66 -5.59
C LEU A 123 12.24 -8.50 -6.96
N THR A 124 13.08 -9.45 -7.36
CA THR A 124 13.62 -9.53 -8.73
C THR A 124 12.54 -10.01 -9.70
N PRO A 125 12.68 -9.78 -11.03
CA PRO A 125 11.76 -10.34 -12.01
C PRO A 125 11.60 -11.86 -11.90
N GLU A 126 12.70 -12.57 -11.63
CA GLU A 126 12.71 -14.04 -11.45
C GLU A 126 11.98 -14.45 -10.15
N GLU A 127 12.14 -13.71 -9.05
CA GLU A 127 11.36 -13.94 -7.83
C GLU A 127 9.86 -13.72 -8.05
N ILE A 128 9.47 -12.70 -8.83
CA ILE A 128 8.07 -12.42 -9.17
C ILE A 128 7.49 -13.57 -10.02
N GLU A 129 8.20 -14.02 -11.05
CA GLU A 129 7.77 -15.13 -11.91
C GLU A 129 7.65 -16.44 -11.11
N ASN A 130 8.58 -16.71 -10.20
CA ASN A 130 8.52 -17.90 -9.34
C ASN A 130 7.35 -17.85 -8.33
N LEU A 131 6.88 -16.66 -7.93
CA LEU A 131 5.66 -16.53 -7.12
C LEU A 131 4.42 -16.91 -7.91
N GLU A 132 4.35 -16.57 -9.21
CA GLU A 132 3.23 -16.93 -10.09
C GLU A 132 3.18 -18.44 -10.39
N ILE A 133 4.34 -19.10 -10.47
CA ILE A 133 4.45 -20.53 -10.85
C ILE A 133 4.14 -21.47 -9.67
N ASN A 134 4.59 -21.16 -8.45
CA ASN A 134 4.47 -22.07 -7.31
C ASN A 134 3.03 -22.22 -6.76
N ASP A 135 2.10 -21.36 -7.17
CA ASP A 135 0.70 -21.37 -6.71
C ASP A 135 -0.20 -22.37 -7.49
N TRP A 136 0.31 -22.98 -8.56
CA TRP A 136 -0.37 -24.04 -9.33
C TRP A 136 0.09 -25.47 -8.96
N GLY A 137 1.11 -25.61 -8.10
CA GLY A 137 1.76 -26.89 -7.81
C GLY A 137 1.33 -27.60 -6.53
N SER A 138 0.52 -26.97 -5.67
CA SER A 138 0.21 -27.50 -4.33
C SER A 138 -1.27 -27.88 -4.11
N ILE A 139 -2.05 -28.03 -5.19
CA ILE A 139 -3.40 -28.61 -5.11
C ILE A 139 -3.45 -29.87 -6.00
N ILE A 140 -2.81 -30.93 -5.52
CA ILE A 140 -3.20 -32.34 -5.74
C ILE A 140 -3.05 -33.09 -4.44
#